data_AF-A0A137S6Y3-F1
#
_entry.id   AF-A0A137S6Y3-F1
#
_cell.length_a   1.000
_cell.length_b   1.000
_cell.length_c   1.000
_cell.angle_alpha   90.00
_cell.angle_beta   90.00
_cell.angle_gamma   90.00
#
_symmetry.space_group_name_H-M   'P 1'
#
loop_
_entity.id
_entity.type
_entity.pdbx_description
1 polymer ?
#
loop_
_entity_poly.entity_id
_entity_poly.type
_entity_poly.pdbx_seq_one_letter_code
_entity_poly.pdbx_strand_id
1 'polypeptide(L)'
;MDIRKIDETLSVAPQISVQDVAEIARLGFRTLVANRPDREEPGQPAMADIEAAAREHGLEWVFLPVESGNITDEDVDQFAPMIRNADKPVLAFCRSGTRCTVLWALSAARETQPEEILSKAHRAGYDITGLIPRLAQQAGKH
;
A
#
# COMPACT_ATOMS: atom_id res chain seq x y z
N MET A 1 5.99 14.73 -0.74
CA MET A 1 5.12 13.66 -1.29
C MET A 1 5.74 13.06 -2.56
N ASP A 2 5.98 11.74 -2.61
CA ASP A 2 6.53 10.99 -3.78
C ASP A 2 5.59 9.83 -4.13
N ILE A 3 4.50 10.13 -4.84
CA ILE A 3 3.47 9.15 -5.21
C ILE A 3 3.92 8.39 -6.46
N ARG A 4 3.93 7.06 -6.35
CA ARG A 4 4.35 6.14 -7.42
C ARG A 4 3.19 5.24 -7.80
N LYS A 5 2.74 5.35 -9.05
CA LYS A 5 1.62 4.57 -9.58
C LYS A 5 2.05 3.12 -9.81
N ILE A 6 1.32 2.18 -9.21
CA ILE A 6 1.52 0.73 -9.44
C ILE A 6 0.63 0.27 -10.60
N ASP A 7 -0.65 0.60 -10.55
CA ASP A 7 -1.63 0.38 -11.61
C ASP A 7 -2.71 1.48 -11.61
N GLU A 8 -3.77 1.30 -12.40
CA GLU A 8 -4.87 2.28 -12.53
C GLU A 8 -5.67 2.51 -11.24
N THR A 9 -5.59 1.58 -10.29
CA THR A 9 -6.41 1.57 -9.06
C THR A 9 -5.60 1.82 -7.80
N LEU A 10 -4.30 1.52 -7.81
CA LEU A 10 -3.42 1.64 -6.66
C LEU A 10 -2.16 2.45 -6.96
N SER A 11 -1.88 3.42 -6.11
CA SER A 11 -0.58 4.08 -5.99
C SER A 11 0.02 3.86 -4.61
N VAL A 12 1.34 3.96 -4.53
CA VAL A 12 2.08 3.85 -3.27
C VAL A 12 2.94 5.09 -3.01
N ALA A 13 3.26 5.35 -1.75
CA ALA A 13 4.17 6.43 -1.38
C ALA A 13 5.07 6.05 -0.17
N PRO A 14 6.23 6.71 -0.01
CA PRO A 14 6.90 6.77 1.28
C PRO A 14 6.05 7.56 2.29
N GLN A 15 6.56 7.73 3.51
CA GLN A 15 5.84 8.39 4.59
C GLN A 15 5.27 9.74 4.15
N ILE A 16 3.95 9.89 4.30
CA ILE A 16 3.26 11.17 4.09
C ILE A 16 3.18 11.95 5.41
N SER A 17 3.02 13.26 5.29
CA SER A 17 2.71 14.15 6.41
C SER A 17 1.21 14.45 6.48
N VAL A 18 0.77 15.01 7.61
CA VAL A 18 -0.62 15.49 7.76
C VAL A 18 -0.94 16.56 6.71
N GLN A 19 0.04 17.40 6.36
CA GLN A 19 -0.11 18.49 5.40
C GLN A 19 -0.27 18.00 3.95
N ASP A 20 0.21 16.79 3.63
CA ASP A 20 0.06 16.20 2.29
C ASP A 20 -1.40 15.75 2.03
N VAL A 21 -2.20 15.51 3.06
CA VAL A 21 -3.52 14.86 2.95
C VAL A 21 -4.52 15.68 2.13
N ALA A 22 -4.54 17.00 2.30
CA ALA A 22 -5.39 17.89 1.51
C ALA A 22 -5.08 17.80 0.01
N GLU A 23 -3.79 17.74 -0.34
CA GLU A 23 -3.35 17.60 -1.73
C GLU A 23 -3.67 16.20 -2.28
N ILE A 24 -3.53 15.16 -1.47
CA ILE A 24 -3.91 13.78 -1.84
C ILE A 24 -5.39 13.73 -2.23
N ALA A 25 -6.28 14.35 -1.44
CA ALA A 25 -7.70 14.44 -1.78
C ALA A 25 -7.92 15.24 -3.07
N ARG A 26 -7.20 16.36 -3.25
CA ARG A 26 -7.28 17.19 -4.47
C ARG A 26 -6.84 16.45 -5.73
N LEU A 27 -5.89 15.53 -5.62
CA LEU A 27 -5.44 14.65 -6.70
C LEU A 27 -6.47 13.56 -7.06
N GLY A 28 -7.56 13.45 -6.30
CA GLY A 28 -8.70 12.58 -6.60
C GLY A 28 -8.63 11.19 -5.99
N PHE A 29 -7.66 10.92 -5.10
CA PHE A 29 -7.67 9.70 -4.29
C PHE A 29 -8.91 9.66 -3.41
N ARG A 30 -9.42 8.44 -3.15
CA ARG A 30 -10.61 8.22 -2.33
C ARG A 30 -10.33 7.46 -1.05
N THR A 31 -9.34 6.57 -1.07
CA THR A 31 -8.93 5.80 0.12
C THR A 31 -7.45 5.95 0.39
N LEU A 32 -7.12 6.21 1.66
CA LEU A 32 -5.77 6.20 2.21
C LEU A 32 -5.54 4.91 3.01
N VAL A 33 -4.45 4.21 2.69
CA VAL A 33 -4.06 2.98 3.38
C VAL A 33 -2.71 3.17 4.07
N ALA A 34 -2.67 3.00 5.39
CA ALA A 34 -1.44 3.03 6.16
C ALA A 34 -0.97 1.60 6.48
N ASN A 35 0.16 1.21 5.88
CA ASN A 35 0.82 -0.09 6.13
C ASN A 35 2.04 0.03 7.06
N ARG A 36 2.06 1.08 7.89
CA ARG A 36 3.17 1.38 8.81
C ARG A 36 2.68 1.39 10.26
N PRO A 37 3.24 0.58 11.17
CA PRO A 37 2.95 0.69 12.60
C PRO A 37 3.31 2.08 13.13
N ASP A 38 2.55 2.55 14.10
CA ASP A 38 2.89 3.78 14.84
C ASP A 38 4.21 3.64 15.60
N ARG A 39 4.93 4.76 15.77
CA ARG A 39 6.16 4.85 16.57
C ARG A 39 7.30 3.92 16.12
N GLU A 40 7.39 3.60 14.83
CA GLU A 40 8.50 2.84 14.24
C GLU A 40 9.82 3.64 14.29
N GLU A 41 9.78 4.97 14.19
CA GLU A 41 10.96 5.83 14.32
C GLU A 41 10.67 7.19 14.98
N PRO A 42 11.68 7.84 15.61
CA PRO A 42 11.53 9.20 16.12
C PRO A 42 11.14 10.19 15.01
N GLY A 43 10.14 11.03 15.28
CA GLY A 43 9.64 11.99 14.30
C GLY A 43 8.63 11.43 13.29
N GLN A 44 8.25 10.16 13.39
CA GLN A 44 7.12 9.62 12.66
C GLN A 44 5.83 10.37 13.07
N PRO A 45 5.05 10.90 12.11
CA PRO A 45 3.72 11.43 12.40
C PRO A 45 2.81 10.36 12.98
N ALA A 46 1.99 10.70 13.98
CA ALA A 46 1.02 9.75 14.51
C ALA A 46 -0.01 9.40 13.44
N MET A 47 -0.29 8.12 13.26
CA MET A 47 -1.28 7.67 12.28
C MET A 47 -2.66 8.25 12.58
N ALA A 48 -2.99 8.48 13.86
CA ALA A 48 -4.22 9.15 14.27
C ALA A 48 -4.37 10.58 13.73
N ASP A 49 -3.27 11.33 13.61
CA ASP A 49 -3.30 12.70 13.07
C ASP A 49 -3.52 12.68 11.54
N ILE A 50 -2.92 11.71 10.85
CA ILE A 50 -3.13 11.50 9.41
C ILE A 50 -4.57 11.01 9.15
N GLU A 51 -5.08 10.10 9.97
CA GLU A 51 -6.46 9.61 9.91
C GLU A 51 -7.47 10.74 10.09
N ALA A 52 -7.25 11.63 11.07
CA ALA A 52 -8.12 12.77 11.31
C ALA A 52 -8.17 13.69 10.07
N ALA A 53 -7.02 14.01 9.49
CA ALA A 53 -6.95 14.80 8.25
C ALA A 53 -7.58 14.08 7.06
N ALA A 54 -7.42 12.75 6.96
CA ALA A 54 -8.02 11.96 5.89
C ALA A 54 -9.55 12.10 5.92
N ARG A 55 -10.14 11.92 7.11
CA ARG A 55 -11.58 12.07 7.33
C ARG A 55 -12.08 13.49 7.07
N GLU A 56 -11.33 14.51 7.50
CA GLU A 56 -11.66 15.91 7.25
C GLU A 56 -11.76 16.23 5.75
N HIS A 57 -10.89 15.60 4.94
CA HIS A 57 -10.88 15.76 3.49
C HIS A 57 -11.73 14.72 2.74
N GLY A 58 -12.55 13.93 3.44
CA GLY A 58 -13.47 12.97 2.83
C GLY A 58 -12.81 11.72 2.25
N LEU A 59 -11.59 11.40 2.67
CA LEU A 59 -10.89 10.17 2.31
C LEU A 59 -11.30 9.05 3.26
N GLU A 60 -11.61 7.88 2.71
CA GLU A 60 -11.70 6.64 3.48
C GLU A 60 -10.32 6.33 4.07
N TRP A 61 -10.29 5.85 5.32
CA TRP A 61 -9.07 5.49 6.02
C TRP A 61 -9.02 3.99 6.31
N VAL A 62 -7.92 3.36 5.91
CA VAL A 62 -7.62 1.96 6.19
C VAL A 62 -6.28 1.88 6.91
N PHE A 63 -6.28 1.28 8.10
CA PHE A 63 -5.06 1.02 8.86
C PHE A 63 -4.81 -0.48 8.94
N LEU A 64 -3.78 -0.95 8.24
CA LEU A 64 -3.32 -2.34 8.27
C LEU A 64 -1.79 -2.35 8.42
N PRO A 65 -1.26 -2.10 9.63
CA PRO A 65 0.16 -2.03 9.87
C PRO A 65 0.79 -3.43 9.73
N VAL A 66 1.90 -3.51 9.00
CA VAL A 66 2.68 -4.75 8.87
C VAL A 66 4.14 -4.51 9.20
N GLU A 67 4.80 -5.55 9.70
CA GLU A 67 6.23 -5.51 10.00
C GLU A 67 7.06 -5.49 8.71
N SER A 68 8.04 -4.59 8.66
CA SER A 68 8.94 -4.52 7.50
C SER A 68 9.78 -5.80 7.41
N GLY A 69 9.77 -6.44 6.24
CA GLY A 69 10.54 -7.67 6.00
C GLY A 69 9.89 -8.96 6.52
N ASN A 70 8.75 -8.86 7.22
CA ASN A 70 8.02 -9.99 7.79
C ASN A 70 6.52 -9.93 7.42
N ILE A 71 6.22 -9.71 6.14
CA ILE A 71 4.83 -9.74 5.64
C ILE A 71 4.37 -11.19 5.55
N THR A 72 3.36 -11.58 6.30
CA THR A 72 2.83 -12.94 6.37
C THR A 72 1.78 -13.20 5.29
N ASP A 73 1.34 -14.45 5.14
CA ASP A 73 0.21 -14.76 4.26
C ASP A 73 -1.12 -14.25 4.84
N GLU A 74 -1.24 -14.20 6.17
CA GLU A 74 -2.40 -13.65 6.87
C GLU A 74 -2.55 -12.15 6.59
N ASP A 75 -1.44 -11.40 6.58
CA ASP A 75 -1.44 -9.98 6.19
C ASP A 75 -1.97 -9.79 4.76
N VAL A 76 -1.61 -10.69 3.84
CA VAL A 76 -2.07 -10.67 2.45
C VAL A 76 -3.56 -11.00 2.38
N ASP A 77 -4.02 -11.99 3.14
CA ASP A 77 -5.43 -12.39 3.23
C ASP A 77 -6.32 -11.28 3.82
N GLN A 78 -5.79 -10.47 4.74
CA GLN A 78 -6.48 -9.29 5.26
C GLN A 78 -6.45 -8.11 4.27
N PHE A 79 -5.31 -7.87 3.63
CA PHE A 79 -5.13 -6.75 2.69
C PHE A 79 -5.97 -6.88 1.42
N ALA A 80 -5.99 -8.07 0.82
CA ALA A 80 -6.65 -8.33 -0.46
C ALA A 80 -8.12 -7.85 -0.51
N PRO A 81 -9.01 -8.27 0.42
CA PRO A 81 -10.40 -7.79 0.43
C PRO A 81 -10.51 -6.30 0.75
N MET A 82 -9.63 -5.74 1.59
CA MET A 82 -9.67 -4.30 1.93
C MET A 82 -9.44 -3.44 0.69
N ILE A 83 -8.39 -3.73 -0.09
CA ILE A 83 -8.11 -2.97 -1.33
C ILE A 83 -9.14 -3.24 -2.41
N ARG A 84 -9.60 -4.49 -2.56
CA ARG A 84 -10.62 -4.84 -3.54
C ARG A 84 -11.93 -4.10 -3.27
N ASN A 85 -12.30 -3.86 -2.01
CA ASN A 85 -13.56 -3.22 -1.66
C ASN A 85 -13.45 -1.70 -1.43
N ALA A 86 -12.25 -1.17 -1.19
CA ALA A 86 -11.99 0.26 -1.00
C ALA A 86 -12.43 1.12 -2.19
N ASP A 87 -12.75 2.39 -1.95
CA ASP A 87 -13.01 3.34 -3.02
C ASP A 87 -11.73 3.71 -3.79
N LYS A 88 -11.80 3.64 -5.13
CA LYS A 88 -10.65 3.90 -6.01
C LYS A 88 -10.64 5.35 -6.50
N PRO A 89 -9.46 5.94 -6.75
CA PRO A 89 -8.13 5.36 -6.61
C PRO A 89 -7.63 5.34 -5.15
N VAL A 90 -6.86 4.30 -4.83
CA VAL A 90 -6.26 4.09 -3.50
C VAL A 90 -4.83 4.62 -3.49
N LEU A 91 -4.45 5.28 -2.39
CA LEU A 91 -3.05 5.60 -2.09
C LEU A 91 -2.63 4.88 -0.80
N ALA A 92 -1.69 3.93 -0.92
CA ALA A 92 -1.11 3.21 0.20
C ALA A 92 0.27 3.73 0.56
N PHE A 93 0.56 3.96 1.84
CA PHE A 93 1.87 4.43 2.27
C PHE A 93 2.42 3.63 3.45
N CYS A 94 3.75 3.62 3.53
CA CYS A 94 4.44 3.17 4.73
C CYS A 94 5.69 4.03 4.93
N ARG A 95 6.80 3.50 5.46
CA ARG A 95 8.07 4.27 5.54
C ARG A 95 8.63 4.61 4.15
N SER A 96 8.78 3.61 3.27
CA SER A 96 9.38 3.74 1.93
C SER A 96 8.43 3.40 0.77
N GLY A 97 7.19 2.97 1.08
CA GLY A 97 6.24 2.38 0.13
C GLY A 97 6.46 0.88 -0.15
N THR A 98 7.58 0.30 0.28
CA THR A 98 7.91 -1.12 0.01
C THR A 98 6.89 -2.10 0.58
N ARG A 99 6.39 -1.90 1.82
CA ARG A 99 5.37 -2.78 2.41
C ARG A 99 4.09 -2.82 1.59
N CYS A 100 3.63 -1.65 1.14
CA CYS A 100 2.46 -1.50 0.30
C CYS A 100 2.63 -2.28 -1.01
N THR A 101 3.78 -2.12 -1.67
CA THR A 101 4.10 -2.82 -2.92
C THR A 101 4.16 -4.33 -2.73
N VAL A 102 4.73 -4.82 -1.62
CA VAL A 102 4.80 -6.26 -1.33
C VAL A 102 3.42 -6.84 -1.05
N LEU A 103 2.59 -6.18 -0.24
CA LEU A 103 1.22 -6.61 0.04
C LEU A 103 0.39 -6.68 -1.25
N TRP A 104 0.45 -5.63 -2.07
CA TRP A 104 -0.19 -5.62 -3.39
C TRP A 104 0.31 -6.75 -4.28
N ALA A 105 1.63 -6.93 -4.40
CA ALA A 105 2.20 -7.93 -5.29
C ALA A 105 1.78 -9.35 -4.90
N LEU A 106 1.84 -9.68 -3.61
CA LEU A 106 1.43 -10.99 -3.10
C LEU A 106 -0.09 -11.21 -3.24
N SER A 107 -0.89 -10.18 -3.04
CA SER A 107 -2.34 -10.24 -3.27
C SER A 107 -2.68 -10.43 -4.76
N ALA A 108 -2.02 -9.68 -5.64
CA ALA A 108 -2.26 -9.70 -7.08
C ALA A 108 -1.85 -11.03 -7.73
N ALA A 109 -0.90 -11.75 -7.14
CA ALA A 109 -0.40 -13.02 -7.65
C ALA A 109 -1.49 -14.11 -7.81
N ARG A 110 -2.62 -13.99 -7.12
CA ARG A 110 -3.77 -14.91 -7.24
C ARG A 110 -4.50 -14.80 -8.58
N GLU A 111 -4.39 -13.65 -9.23
CA GLU A 111 -5.16 -13.30 -10.44
C GLU A 111 -4.27 -12.82 -11.60
N THR A 112 -3.01 -12.44 -11.30
CA THR A 112 -2.07 -11.84 -12.26
C THR A 112 -0.77 -12.63 -12.31
N GLN A 113 -0.21 -12.79 -13.50
CA GLN A 113 1.06 -13.50 -13.69
C GLN A 113 2.23 -12.76 -13.00
N PRO A 114 3.18 -13.47 -12.36
CA PRO A 114 4.29 -12.86 -11.64
C PRO A 114 5.10 -11.86 -12.47
N GLU A 115 5.33 -12.11 -13.75
CA GLU A 115 6.11 -11.24 -14.64
C GLU A 115 5.48 -9.85 -14.78
N GLU A 116 4.15 -9.80 -14.87
CA GLU A 116 3.41 -8.54 -14.95
C GLU A 116 3.47 -7.77 -13.62
N ILE A 117 3.35 -8.48 -12.50
CA ILE A 117 3.45 -7.92 -11.15
C ILE A 117 4.83 -7.29 -10.93
N LEU A 118 5.90 -8.03 -11.24
CA LEU A 118 7.27 -7.55 -11.16
C LEU A 118 7.49 -6.32 -12.06
N SER A 119 6.95 -6.33 -13.28
CA SER A 119 7.07 -5.21 -14.20
C SER A 119 6.39 -3.94 -13.68
N LYS A 120 5.17 -4.06 -13.15
CA LYS A 120 4.42 -2.96 -12.53
C LYS A 120 5.16 -2.39 -11.30
N ALA A 121 5.63 -3.25 -10.39
CA ALA A 121 6.42 -2.82 -9.24
C ALA A 121 7.73 -2.12 -9.63
N HIS A 122 8.44 -2.66 -10.62
CA HIS A 122 9.69 -2.08 -11.11
C HIS A 122 9.48 -0.70 -11.72
N ARG A 123 8.41 -0.50 -12.51
CA ARG A 123 8.04 0.84 -13.05
C ARG A 123 7.74 1.86 -11.95
N ALA A 124 7.19 1.40 -10.82
CA ALA A 124 6.99 2.22 -9.63
C ALA A 124 8.27 2.37 -8.76
N GLY A 125 9.42 1.88 -9.23
CA GLY A 125 10.71 2.03 -8.54
C GLY A 125 10.92 1.06 -7.37
N TYR A 126 10.25 -0.10 -7.38
CA TYR A 126 10.40 -1.15 -6.37
C TYR A 126 10.92 -2.44 -6.99
N ASP A 127 12.10 -2.87 -6.55
CA ASP A 127 12.60 -4.21 -6.86
C ASP A 127 12.06 -5.22 -5.84
N ILE A 128 11.22 -6.12 -6.33
CA ILE A 128 10.61 -7.21 -5.57
C ILE A 128 10.94 -8.58 -6.19
N THR A 129 11.99 -8.67 -7.00
CA THR A 129 12.41 -9.92 -7.65
C THR A 129 12.69 -11.04 -6.65
N GLY A 130 13.18 -10.71 -5.46
CA GLY A 130 13.35 -11.66 -4.35
C GLY A 130 12.06 -12.33 -3.87
N LEU A 131 10.88 -11.83 -4.25
CA LEU A 131 9.59 -12.41 -3.90
C LEU A 131 9.05 -13.44 -4.90
N ILE A 132 9.74 -13.71 -6.01
CA ILE A 132 9.29 -14.67 -7.03
C ILE A 132 8.78 -15.99 -6.44
N PRO A 133 9.50 -16.66 -5.50
CA PRO A 133 9.00 -17.90 -4.91
C PRO A 133 7.66 -17.74 -4.18
N ARG A 134 7.46 -16.61 -3.49
CA ARG A 134 6.21 -16.32 -2.78
C ARG A 134 5.08 -15.89 -3.70
N LEU A 135 5.37 -15.19 -4.80
CA LEU A 135 4.37 -14.90 -5.84
C LEU A 135 3.84 -16.21 -6.44
N ALA A 136 4.73 -17.15 -6.76
CA ALA A 136 4.33 -18.47 -7.26
C ALA A 136 3.49 -19.26 -6.22
N GLN A 137 3.83 -19.17 -4.94
CA GLN A 137 3.04 -19.79 -3.87
C GLN A 137 1.63 -19.18 -3.77
N GLN A 138 1.50 -17.86 -3.86
CA GLN A 138 0.21 -17.17 -3.81
C GLN A 138 -0.64 -17.45 -5.05
N ALA A 139 -0.04 -17.59 -6.23
CA ALA A 139 -0.75 -17.95 -7.46
C ALA A 139 -1.44 -19.32 -7.39
N GLY A 140 -0.94 -20.24 -6.56
CA GLY A 140 -1.58 -21.54 -6.33
C GLY A 140 -2.74 -21.54 -5.33
N LYS A 141 -3.02 -20.40 -4.67
CA LYS A 141 -4.11 -20.24 -3.72
C LYS A 141 -5.32 -19.61 -4.44
N HIS A 142 -6.15 -20.45 -5.05
CA HIS A 142 -7.45 -20.06 -5.61
C HIS A 142 -8.57 -20.20 -4.59
#